data_AF-A0A8X7NYL3-F1
#
_entry.id   AF-A0A8X7NYL3-F1
#
_cell.length_a   1.000
_cell.length_b   1.000
_cell.length_c   1.000
_cell.angle_alpha   90.00
_cell.angle_beta   90.00
_cell.angle_gamma   90.00
#
_symmetry.space_group_name_H-M   'P 1'
#
loop_
_entity.id
_entity.type
_entity.pdbx_description
1 polymer ?
#
loop_
_entity_poly.entity_id
_entity_poly.type
_entity_poly.pdbx_seq_one_letter_code
_entity_poly.pdbx_strand_id
1 'polypeptide(L)'
;MVVFRSRIKWIALLVLILSVGSLVVHLSITKSSGVQLASYARDSLWQDFDSLLGAKDFKNKHLWRPVKALETLQPYANPRTSYPAPSSKNNGFIYAKIFGGFDKIRSSICDLVTISRLLNATLIIPELQESLRSKGISNKFKSFSYLYDEEQFISFLKNDVIIAKALPESLKAARKGTSFLF
;
A
#
# COMPACT_ATOMS: atom_id res chain seq x y z
N MET A 1 -15.36 -39.91 59.88
CA MET A 1 -15.26 -39.72 58.41
C MET A 1 -15.57 -38.26 58.02
N VAL A 2 -14.75 -37.28 58.41
CA VAL A 2 -15.02 -35.83 58.11
C VAL A 2 -13.76 -35.05 57.67
N VAL A 3 -12.56 -35.56 57.93
CA VAL A 3 -11.29 -34.84 57.62
C VAL A 3 -10.96 -34.78 56.12
N PHE A 4 -11.37 -35.79 55.33
CA PHE A 4 -11.06 -35.87 53.89
C PHE A 4 -11.80 -34.83 53.05
N ARG A 5 -12.98 -34.36 53.49
CA ARG A 5 -13.80 -33.42 52.74
C ARG A 5 -13.20 -32.00 52.69
N SER A 6 -12.32 -31.67 53.65
CA SER A 6 -11.65 -30.37 53.72
C SER A 6 -10.49 -30.27 52.73
N ARG A 7 -9.68 -31.32 52.60
CA ARG A 7 -8.49 -31.36 51.73
C ARG A 7 -8.85 -31.23 50.24
N ILE A 8 -9.96 -31.84 49.82
CA ILE A 8 -10.44 -31.81 48.42
C ILE A 8 -10.82 -30.38 48.00
N LYS A 9 -11.37 -29.56 48.92
CA LYS A 9 -11.72 -28.16 48.65
C LYS A 9 -10.48 -27.30 48.39
N TRP A 10 -9.40 -27.52 49.14
CA TRP A 10 -8.14 -26.81 48.95
C TRP A 10 -7.45 -27.22 47.64
N ILE A 11 -7.53 -28.50 47.27
CA ILE A 11 -7.02 -28.98 45.99
C ILE A 11 -7.81 -28.35 44.82
N ALA A 12 -9.14 -28.31 44.91
CA ALA A 12 -9.98 -27.68 43.89
C ALA A 12 -9.71 -26.17 43.77
N LEU A 13 -9.52 -25.47 44.89
CA LEU A 13 -9.16 -24.05 44.91
C LEU A 13 -7.80 -23.81 44.25
N LEU A 14 -6.80 -24.65 44.55
CA LEU A 14 -5.46 -24.56 43.97
C LEU A 14 -5.50 -24.77 42.44
N VAL A 15 -6.26 -25.75 41.97
CA VAL A 15 -6.44 -26.02 40.53
C VAL A 15 -7.14 -24.84 39.82
N LEU A 16 -8.16 -24.25 40.46
CA LEU A 16 -8.85 -23.07 39.93
C LEU A 16 -7.89 -21.88 39.79
N ILE A 17 -7.06 -21.62 40.80
CA ILE A 17 -6.08 -20.52 40.79
C ILE A 17 -5.02 -20.74 39.69
N LEU A 18 -4.51 -21.96 39.54
CA LEU A 18 -3.57 -22.32 38.46
C LEU A 18 -4.18 -22.13 37.07
N SER A 19 -5.46 -22.48 36.90
CA SER A 19 -6.18 -22.30 35.64
C SER A 19 -6.37 -20.81 35.30
N VAL A 20 -6.79 -19.99 36.26
CA VAL A 20 -6.96 -18.54 36.06
C VAL A 20 -5.62 -17.86 35.81
N GLY A 21 -4.56 -18.25 36.52
CA GLY A 21 -3.20 -17.75 36.29
C GLY A 21 -2.70 -18.03 34.87
N SER A 22 -2.91 -19.25 34.36
CA SER A 22 -2.58 -19.63 32.99
C SER A 22 -3.35 -18.78 31.96
N LEU A 23 -4.64 -18.55 32.20
CA LEU A 23 -5.48 -17.71 31.34
C LEU A 23 -5.00 -16.25 31.31
N VAL A 24 -4.58 -15.70 32.46
CA VAL A 24 -4.04 -14.32 32.54
C VAL A 24 -2.70 -14.20 31.81
N VAL A 25 -1.82 -15.19 31.91
CA VAL A 25 -0.56 -15.21 31.15
C VAL A 25 -0.83 -15.26 29.65
N HIS A 26 -1.75 -16.12 29.21
CA HIS A 26 -2.12 -16.23 27.81
C HIS A 26 -2.79 -14.93 27.29
N LEU A 27 -3.63 -14.28 28.09
CA LEU A 27 -4.26 -12.99 27.77
C LEU A 27 -3.25 -11.84 27.75
N SER A 28 -2.20 -11.90 28.58
CA SER A 28 -1.13 -10.89 28.62
C SER A 28 -0.22 -11.00 27.39
N ILE A 29 0.06 -12.22 26.94
CA ILE A 29 0.80 -12.47 25.69
C ILE A 29 0.02 -12.00 24.47
N THR A 30 -1.30 -12.18 24.44
CA THR A 30 -2.14 -11.72 23.31
C THR A 30 -2.41 -10.22 23.33
N LYS A 31 -2.36 -9.54 24.48
CA LYS A 31 -2.49 -8.08 24.57
C LYS A 31 -1.19 -7.32 24.35
N SER A 32 -0.02 -7.93 24.57
CA SER A 32 1.28 -7.25 24.38
C SER A 32 1.71 -7.08 22.91
N SER A 33 0.99 -7.66 21.95
CA SER A 33 1.25 -7.45 20.51
C SER A 33 0.65 -6.15 19.95
N GLY A 34 0.01 -5.33 20.80
CA GLY A 34 -0.61 -4.06 20.43
C GLY A 34 0.30 -2.83 20.47
N VAL A 35 1.61 -2.98 20.60
CA VAL A 35 2.57 -1.85 20.54
C VAL A 35 3.74 -2.26 19.64
N GLN A 36 3.99 -1.45 18.61
CA GLN A 36 4.96 -1.61 17.49
C GLN A 36 4.45 -2.26 16.19
N LEU A 37 3.35 -1.79 15.62
CA LEU A 37 2.99 -2.11 14.22
C LEU A 37 3.54 -1.09 13.19
N ALA A 38 4.16 0.01 13.61
CA ALA A 38 4.70 1.02 12.68
C ALA A 38 6.17 0.80 12.30
N SER A 39 6.97 0.11 13.13
CA SER A 39 8.41 -0.08 12.90
C SER A 39 8.74 -1.35 12.10
N TYR A 40 8.09 -2.48 12.40
CA TYR A 40 8.44 -3.77 11.78
C TYR A 40 7.99 -3.90 10.32
N ALA A 41 6.91 -3.23 9.91
CA ALA A 41 6.45 -3.25 8.52
C ALA A 41 7.39 -2.46 7.58
N ARG A 42 8.16 -1.51 8.12
CA ARG A 42 9.14 -0.75 7.34
C ARG A 42 10.35 -1.62 7.02
N ASP A 43 10.90 -2.31 8.01
CA ASP A 43 12.13 -3.10 7.82
C ASP A 43 11.91 -4.36 6.95
N SER A 44 10.75 -5.02 7.05
CA SER A 44 10.48 -6.20 6.21
C SER A 44 10.29 -5.87 4.73
N LEU A 45 9.70 -4.70 4.43
CA LEU A 45 9.45 -4.29 3.05
C LEU A 45 10.76 -3.96 2.33
N TRP A 46 11.72 -3.31 2.99
CA TRP A 46 13.01 -2.99 2.35
C TRP A 46 13.90 -4.21 2.12
N GLN A 47 13.88 -5.21 3.00
CA GLN A 47 14.65 -6.45 2.82
C GLN A 47 14.16 -7.29 1.61
N ASP A 48 12.84 -7.34 1.38
CA ASP A 48 12.27 -8.03 0.21
C ASP A 48 12.56 -7.28 -1.10
N PHE A 49 12.58 -5.94 -1.08
CA PHE A 49 12.97 -5.14 -2.24
C PHE A 49 14.46 -5.29 -2.60
N ASP A 50 15.35 -5.36 -1.63
CA ASP A 50 16.80 -5.54 -1.85
C ASP A 50 17.16 -6.92 -2.41
N SER A 51 16.43 -7.97 -1.99
CA SER A 51 16.66 -9.33 -2.50
C SER A 51 16.17 -9.55 -3.92
N LEU A 52 15.11 -8.84 -4.34
CA LEU A 52 14.59 -8.86 -5.73
C LEU A 52 15.45 -8.08 -6.72
N LEU A 53 16.22 -7.08 -6.25
CA LEU A 53 17.01 -6.18 -7.11
C LEU A 53 18.48 -6.59 -7.30
N GLY A 54 18.85 -7.83 -6.93
CA GLY A 54 20.09 -8.50 -7.33
C GLY A 54 21.30 -7.57 -7.41
N ALA A 55 21.88 -7.25 -6.25
CA ALA A 55 23.13 -6.52 -6.03
C ALA A 55 23.91 -6.14 -7.30
N LYS A 56 23.46 -5.10 -7.99
CA LYS A 56 24.27 -4.35 -8.95
C LYS A 56 24.58 -3.03 -8.28
N ASP A 57 25.87 -2.82 -8.01
CA ASP A 57 26.43 -1.59 -7.47
C ASP A 57 25.76 -0.35 -8.09
N PHE A 58 24.80 0.22 -7.36
CA PHE A 58 24.16 1.46 -7.73
C PHE A 58 25.20 2.56 -7.62
N LYS A 59 25.76 2.99 -8.76
CA LYS A 59 26.65 4.16 -8.90
C LYS A 59 25.96 5.51 -8.59
N ASN A 60 24.99 5.53 -7.69
CA ASN A 60 24.20 6.71 -7.33
C ASN A 60 24.39 7.07 -5.85
N LYS A 61 25.65 7.14 -5.41
CA LYS A 61 26.02 7.54 -4.03
C LYS A 61 25.52 8.95 -3.66
N HIS A 62 25.18 9.75 -4.66
CA HIS A 62 24.63 11.09 -4.47
C HIS A 62 23.14 11.13 -4.15
N LEU A 63 22.35 10.11 -4.52
CA LEU A 63 20.91 10.08 -4.26
C LEU A 63 20.59 9.71 -2.81
N TRP A 64 21.49 8.98 -2.15
CA TRP A 64 21.31 8.46 -0.79
C TRP A 64 22.16 9.18 0.27
N ARG A 65 22.61 10.42 -0.01
CA ARG A 65 23.32 11.21 1.00
C ARG A 65 22.36 11.55 2.15
N PRO A 66 22.87 11.69 3.40
CA PRO A 66 22.07 12.21 4.50
C PRO A 66 21.47 13.55 4.09
N VAL A 67 20.15 13.60 3.95
CA VAL A 67 19.42 14.82 3.63
C VAL A 67 19.60 15.75 4.82
N LYS A 68 19.97 17.02 4.60
CA LYS A 68 19.96 18.05 5.67
C LYS A 68 18.61 17.93 6.38
N ALA A 69 18.62 17.86 7.71
CA ALA A 69 17.42 17.72 8.52
C ALA A 69 16.35 18.68 7.96
N LEU A 70 15.37 18.10 7.27
CA LEU A 70 14.33 18.88 6.63
C LEU A 70 13.62 19.59 7.77
N GLU A 71 13.63 20.93 7.76
CA GLU A 71 12.81 21.73 8.66
C GLU A 71 11.45 21.06 8.76
N THR A 72 11.03 20.78 9.99
CA THR A 72 9.89 19.94 10.37
C THR A 72 8.88 19.90 9.24
N LEU A 73 8.83 18.77 8.55
CA LEU A 73 7.85 18.49 7.51
C LEU A 73 6.47 18.75 8.12
N GLN A 74 5.95 19.98 7.92
CA GLN A 74 4.58 20.30 8.30
C GLN A 74 3.69 19.23 7.68
N PRO A 75 2.64 18.75 8.36
CA PRO A 75 1.71 17.79 7.77
C PRO A 75 1.16 18.42 6.48
N TYR A 76 1.69 17.96 5.33
CA TYR A 76 1.60 18.60 4.02
C TYR A 76 0.21 18.42 3.40
N ALA A 77 -0.80 19.02 3.99
CA ALA A 77 -2.03 19.35 3.28
C ALA A 77 -2.03 20.80 2.78
N ASN A 78 -1.13 21.65 3.28
CA ASN A 78 -1.03 23.04 2.84
C ASN A 78 0.03 23.16 1.73
N PRO A 79 -0.34 23.50 0.49
CA PRO A 79 0.63 23.65 -0.60
C PRO A 79 1.60 24.78 -0.24
N ARG A 80 2.90 24.47 -0.16
CA ARG A 80 3.96 25.44 0.18
C ARG A 80 4.10 26.58 -0.82
N THR A 81 3.59 26.38 -2.03
CA THR A 81 3.55 27.33 -3.14
C THR A 81 2.36 26.98 -4.04
N SER A 82 1.80 27.96 -4.76
CA SER A 82 0.91 27.66 -5.89
C SER A 82 1.69 26.79 -6.88
N TYR A 83 1.31 25.53 -7.02
CA TYR A 83 1.90 24.67 -8.03
C TYR A 83 1.31 25.07 -9.39
N PRO A 84 2.14 25.43 -10.38
CA PRO A 84 1.62 25.79 -11.69
C PRO A 84 0.89 24.59 -12.28
N ALA A 85 -0.27 24.83 -12.88
CA ALA A 85 -1.00 23.78 -13.59
C ALA A 85 -0.07 23.03 -14.56
N PRO A 86 -0.26 21.72 -14.76
CA PRO A 86 0.57 20.93 -15.66
C PRO A 86 0.62 21.57 -17.04
N SER A 87 1.81 21.64 -17.63
CA SER A 87 2.00 22.23 -18.96
C SER A 87 1.34 21.35 -20.03
N SER A 88 0.81 21.96 -21.09
CA SER A 88 0.23 21.22 -22.22
C SER A 88 1.21 20.22 -22.87
N LYS A 89 2.51 20.51 -22.78
CA LYS A 89 3.59 19.59 -23.14
C LYS A 89 3.84 18.63 -21.97
N ASN A 90 3.57 17.34 -22.18
CA ASN A 90 3.93 16.27 -21.24
C ASN A 90 5.19 15.53 -21.68
N ASN A 91 5.82 14.81 -20.75
CA ASN A 91 7.02 14.00 -21.00
C ASN A 91 6.73 12.56 -21.45
N GLY A 92 5.45 12.18 -21.58
CA GLY A 92 5.03 10.82 -21.92
C GLY A 92 3.76 10.38 -21.19
N PHE A 93 3.57 9.05 -21.11
CA PHE A 93 2.41 8.40 -20.52
C PHE A 93 2.81 7.42 -19.42
N ILE A 94 2.08 7.43 -18.31
CA ILE A 94 2.17 6.41 -17.27
C ILE A 94 0.93 5.53 -17.39
N TYR A 95 1.16 4.25 -17.64
CA TYR A 95 0.12 3.23 -17.62
C TYR A 95 0.42 2.25 -16.48
N ALA A 96 -0.60 1.91 -15.70
CA ALA A 96 -0.44 1.03 -14.55
C ALA A 96 -1.58 0.01 -14.45
N LYS A 97 -1.23 -1.18 -13.94
CA LYS A 97 -2.19 -2.18 -13.46
C LYS A 97 -2.05 -2.26 -11.95
N ILE A 98 -3.16 -2.16 -11.24
CA ILE A 98 -3.18 -2.17 -9.78
C ILE A 98 -3.76 -3.49 -9.30
N PHE A 99 -3.05 -4.15 -8.38
CA PHE A 99 -3.43 -5.43 -7.80
C PHE A 99 -3.66 -5.28 -6.30
N GLY A 100 -4.68 -5.95 -5.77
CA GLY A 100 -4.93 -6.03 -4.33
C GLY A 100 -6.32 -5.57 -3.91
N GLY A 101 -6.52 -5.43 -2.60
CA GLY A 101 -7.75 -4.94 -2.00
C GLY A 101 -7.90 -3.41 -2.08
N PHE A 102 -9.04 -2.90 -1.58
CA PHE A 102 -9.38 -1.47 -1.65
C PHE A 102 -8.35 -0.53 -1.02
N ASP A 103 -7.74 -0.96 0.09
CA ASP A 103 -6.68 -0.24 0.78
C ASP A 103 -5.43 -0.06 -0.10
N LYS A 104 -5.02 -1.12 -0.80
CA LYS A 104 -3.92 -1.12 -1.76
C LYS A 104 -4.27 -0.32 -3.01
N ILE A 105 -5.50 -0.44 -3.49
CA ILE A 105 -5.96 0.32 -4.66
C ILE A 105 -5.90 1.82 -4.39
N ARG A 106 -6.45 2.28 -3.26
CA ARG A 106 -6.49 3.71 -2.91
C ARG A 106 -5.09 4.30 -2.73
N SER A 107 -4.19 3.60 -2.04
CA SER A 107 -2.80 4.04 -1.89
C SER A 107 -2.07 4.09 -3.23
N SER A 108 -2.20 3.04 -4.06
CA SER A 108 -1.56 2.99 -5.38
C SER A 108 -2.02 4.12 -6.31
N ILE A 109 -3.30 4.48 -6.29
CA ILE A 109 -3.82 5.62 -7.09
C ILE A 109 -3.16 6.93 -6.64
N CYS A 110 -3.03 7.15 -5.33
CA CYS A 110 -2.37 8.35 -4.79
C CYS A 110 -0.90 8.44 -5.24
N ASP A 111 -0.19 7.31 -5.17
CA ASP A 111 1.20 7.23 -5.61
C ASP A 111 1.33 7.53 -7.11
N LEU A 112 0.44 6.97 -7.95
CA LEU A 112 0.44 7.21 -9.40
C LEU A 112 0.17 8.68 -9.75
N VAL A 113 -0.77 9.34 -9.06
CA VAL A 113 -1.03 10.77 -9.25
C VAL A 113 0.21 11.59 -8.87
N THR A 114 0.83 11.27 -7.74
CA THR A 114 2.04 11.95 -7.25
C THR A 114 3.22 11.78 -8.22
N ILE A 115 3.45 10.56 -8.70
CA ILE A 115 4.51 10.25 -9.66
C ILE A 115 4.25 10.95 -11.00
N SER A 116 3.00 10.93 -11.49
CA SER A 116 2.62 11.61 -12.74
C SER A 116 2.86 13.11 -12.67
N ARG A 117 2.53 13.72 -11.52
CA ARG A 117 2.82 15.13 -11.24
C ARG A 117 4.32 15.40 -11.24
N LEU A 118 5.10 14.58 -10.52
CA LEU A 118 6.54 14.74 -10.39
C LEU A 118 7.25 14.64 -11.75
N LEU A 119 6.78 13.74 -12.61
CA LEU A 119 7.39 13.49 -13.93
C LEU A 119 6.80 14.36 -15.05
N ASN A 120 5.78 15.18 -14.76
CA ASN A 120 4.99 15.89 -15.77
C ASN A 120 4.51 14.96 -16.91
N ALA A 121 4.01 13.79 -16.52
CA ALA A 121 3.53 12.75 -17.43
C ALA A 121 2.00 12.66 -17.40
N THR A 122 1.42 12.21 -18.51
CA THR A 122 -0.03 11.93 -18.57
C THR A 122 -0.32 10.60 -17.91
N LEU A 123 -1.18 10.60 -16.90
CA LEU A 123 -1.66 9.37 -16.28
C LEU A 123 -2.77 8.77 -17.15
N ILE A 124 -2.58 7.52 -17.58
CA ILE A 124 -3.68 6.73 -18.14
C ILE A 124 -4.50 6.14 -16.99
N ILE A 125 -5.83 6.15 -17.10
CA ILE A 125 -6.72 5.52 -16.11
C ILE A 125 -6.21 4.11 -15.78
N PRO A 126 -5.89 3.81 -14.50
CA PRO A 126 -5.34 2.54 -14.12
C PRO A 126 -6.32 1.38 -14.32
N GLU A 127 -5.81 0.23 -14.75
CA GLU A 127 -6.60 -1.00 -14.80
C GLU A 127 -6.57 -1.70 -13.45
N LEU A 128 -7.75 -2.01 -12.89
CA LEU A 128 -7.86 -2.77 -11.65
C LEU A 128 -7.84 -4.26 -11.96
N GLN A 129 -6.98 -4.99 -11.27
CA GLN A 129 -6.86 -6.43 -11.42
C GLN A 129 -7.40 -7.15 -10.19
N GLU A 130 -8.02 -8.30 -10.45
CA GLU A 130 -8.59 -9.14 -9.41
C GLU A 130 -7.47 -9.66 -8.50
N SER A 131 -7.64 -9.49 -7.19
CA SER A 131 -6.77 -10.18 -6.25
C SER A 131 -7.08 -11.67 -6.30
N LEU A 132 -6.07 -12.55 -6.32
CA LEU A 132 -6.27 -14.01 -6.34
C LEU A 132 -7.09 -14.54 -5.14
N ARG A 133 -7.31 -13.71 -4.12
CA ARG A 133 -8.04 -14.04 -2.89
C ARG A 133 -9.56 -13.87 -2.99
N SER A 134 -10.06 -13.28 -4.07
CA SER A 134 -11.48 -12.98 -4.30
C SER A 134 -12.13 -14.00 -5.25
N LYS A 135 -11.99 -15.29 -4.95
CA LYS A 135 -12.65 -16.37 -5.68
C LYS A 135 -14.18 -16.25 -5.49
N GLY A 136 -14.86 -15.57 -6.42
CA GLY A 136 -16.31 -15.34 -6.39
C GLY A 136 -16.76 -13.90 -6.63
N ILE A 137 -15.83 -12.95 -6.83
CA ILE A 137 -16.17 -11.57 -7.12
C ILE A 137 -16.32 -11.40 -8.65
N SER A 138 -17.44 -10.80 -9.08
CA SER A 138 -17.79 -10.63 -10.50
C SER A 138 -16.69 -9.91 -11.31
N ASN A 139 -16.53 -10.27 -12.59
CA ASN A 139 -15.66 -9.56 -13.55
C ASN A 139 -15.89 -8.04 -13.60
N LYS A 140 -17.02 -7.54 -13.11
CA LYS A 140 -17.33 -6.10 -12.99
C LYS A 140 -16.35 -5.32 -12.10
N PHE A 141 -15.67 -5.98 -11.15
CA PHE A 141 -14.69 -5.33 -10.25
C PHE A 141 -13.36 -4.99 -10.93
N LYS A 142 -13.18 -5.35 -12.20
CA LYS A 142 -11.94 -5.12 -12.97
C LYS A 142 -11.87 -3.71 -13.58
N SER A 143 -12.99 -2.99 -13.61
CA SER A 143 -13.02 -1.64 -14.18
C SER A 143 -12.75 -0.59 -13.10
N PHE A 144 -11.95 0.43 -13.42
CA PHE A 144 -11.74 1.59 -12.56
C PHE A 144 -13.07 2.29 -12.21
N SER A 145 -13.98 2.35 -13.19
CA SER A 145 -15.33 2.90 -13.04
C SER A 145 -16.18 2.20 -11.97
N TYR A 146 -15.81 0.99 -11.54
CA TYR A 146 -16.50 0.32 -10.44
C TYR A 146 -16.28 1.02 -9.08
N LEU A 147 -15.15 1.70 -8.89
CA LEU A 147 -14.79 2.36 -7.63
C LEU A 147 -14.81 3.88 -7.71
N TYR A 148 -14.55 4.44 -8.87
CA TYR A 148 -14.43 5.88 -9.05
C TYR A 148 -15.19 6.29 -10.31
N ASP A 149 -15.91 7.40 -10.23
CA ASP A 149 -16.42 8.06 -11.43
C ASP A 149 -15.23 8.65 -12.21
N GLU A 150 -15.02 8.17 -13.45
CA GLU A 150 -13.88 8.57 -14.27
C GLU A 150 -13.90 10.06 -14.62
N GLU A 151 -15.07 10.63 -14.90
CA GLU A 151 -15.20 12.04 -15.27
C GLU A 151 -14.97 12.94 -14.06
N GLN A 152 -15.51 12.56 -12.91
CA GLN A 152 -15.27 13.26 -11.66
C GLN A 152 -13.79 13.18 -11.28
N PHE A 153 -13.15 12.03 -11.45
CA PHE A 153 -11.73 11.85 -11.17
C PHE A 153 -10.85 12.74 -12.06
N ILE A 154 -11.09 12.76 -13.37
CA ILE A 154 -10.37 13.61 -14.32
C ILE A 154 -10.60 15.09 -14.01
N SER A 155 -11.85 15.49 -13.78
CA SER A 155 -12.20 16.90 -13.55
C SER A 155 -11.67 17.44 -12.22
N PHE A 156 -11.62 16.60 -11.18
CA PHE A 156 -11.07 16.97 -9.88
C PHE A 156 -9.56 17.20 -9.94
N LEU A 157 -8.84 16.36 -10.68
CA LEU A 157 -7.37 16.40 -10.79
C LEU A 157 -6.84 17.24 -11.97
N LYS A 158 -7.72 17.87 -12.76
CA LYS A 158 -7.35 18.60 -13.99
C LYS A 158 -6.26 19.66 -13.80
N ASN A 159 -6.17 20.25 -12.61
CA ASN A 159 -5.20 21.29 -12.28
C ASN A 159 -3.88 20.73 -11.73
N ASP A 160 -3.85 19.44 -11.38
CA ASP A 160 -2.69 18.77 -10.81
C ASP A 160 -1.96 17.93 -11.86
N VAL A 161 -2.70 17.04 -12.53
CA VAL A 161 -2.16 16.08 -13.50
C VAL A 161 -3.04 15.98 -14.74
N ILE A 162 -2.41 15.72 -15.88
CA ILE A 162 -3.13 15.42 -17.12
C ILE A 162 -3.52 13.94 -17.07
N ILE A 163 -4.81 13.63 -17.23
CA ILE A 163 -5.33 12.27 -17.19
C ILE A 163 -6.01 11.94 -18.51
N ALA A 164 -5.72 10.78 -19.07
CA ALA A 164 -6.37 10.27 -20.28
C ALA A 164 -6.99 8.89 -20.02
N LYS A 165 -8.14 8.62 -20.64
CA LYS A 165 -8.87 7.36 -20.44
C LYS A 165 -8.16 6.14 -21.02
N ALA A 166 -7.45 6.33 -22.12
CA ALA A 166 -6.75 5.27 -22.81
C ALA A 166 -5.45 5.75 -23.41
N LEU A 167 -4.52 4.81 -23.56
CA LEU A 167 -3.26 5.05 -24.24
C LEU A 167 -3.49 5.35 -25.74
N PRO A 168 -2.71 6.23 -26.38
CA PRO A 168 -2.78 6.47 -27.83
C PRO A 168 -2.61 5.17 -28.65
N GLU A 169 -3.31 5.05 -29.77
CA GLU A 169 -3.32 3.84 -30.61
C GLU A 169 -1.92 3.43 -31.09
N SER A 170 -1.05 4.40 -31.39
CA SER A 170 0.35 4.15 -31.76
C SER A 170 1.12 3.38 -30.69
N LEU A 171 0.87 3.67 -29.42
CA LEU A 171 1.52 3.02 -28.28
C LEU A 171 0.80 1.72 -27.88
N LYS A 172 -0.52 1.62 -28.11
CA LYS A 172 -1.27 0.36 -27.95
C LYS A 172 -0.76 -0.72 -28.90
N ALA A 173 -0.42 -0.35 -30.14
CA ALA A 173 0.15 -1.27 -31.12
C ALA A 173 1.54 -1.77 -30.71
N ALA A 174 2.42 -0.87 -30.26
CA ALA A 174 3.76 -1.24 -29.75
C ALA A 174 3.69 -2.23 -28.57
N ARG A 175 2.66 -2.09 -27.72
CA ARG A 175 2.39 -3.02 -26.62
C ARG A 175 1.94 -4.41 -27.07
N LYS A 176 1.20 -4.52 -28.19
CA LYS A 176 0.76 -5.81 -28.75
C LYS A 176 1.86 -6.49 -29.56
N GLY A 177 2.77 -5.71 -30.17
CA GLY A 177 3.90 -6.22 -30.95
C GLY A 177 5.06 -6.79 -30.12
N THR A 178 5.09 -6.54 -28.82
CA THR A 178 5.96 -7.24 -27.87
C THR A 178 5.25 -8.50 -27.38
N SER A 179 5.03 -9.47 -28.28
CA SER A 179 4.91 -10.85 -27.81
C SER A 179 6.24 -11.17 -27.15
N PHE A 180 6.24 -11.41 -25.85
CA PHE A 180 7.41 -11.89 -25.12
C PHE A 180 7.88 -13.18 -25.80
N LEU A 181 8.88 -13.06 -26.67
CA LEU A 181 9.70 -14.18 -27.12
C LEU A 181 10.68 -14.45 -25.97
N PHE A 182 10.27 -15.32 -25.07
CA PHE A 182 11.16 -16.12 -24.25
C PHE A 182 10.84 -17.59 -24.55
#